data_AF-A0A562N496-F1
#
_entry.id   AF-A0A562N496-F1
#
_cell.length_a   1.000
_cell.length_b   1.000
_cell.length_c   1.000
_cell.angle_alpha   90.00
_cell.angle_beta   90.00
_cell.angle_gamma   90.00
#
_symmetry.space_group_name_H-M   'P 1'
#
loop_
_entity.id
_entity.type
_entity.pdbx_description
1 polymer ?
#
loop_
_entity_poly.entity_id
_entity_poly.type
_entity_poly.pdbx_seq_one_letter_code
_entity_poly.pdbx_strand_id
1 'polypeptide(L)'
;MTDSPNDKPAERIKALEFELHQTRTAAVHMMLGMADAIATSKEGRAELAKGFEDAAVLADPVTARLARLVAAALRSGEGTA
;
A
#
# COMPACT_ATOMS: atom_id res chain seq x y z
N MET A 1 26.60 1.76 -36.37
CA MET A 1 25.83 1.07 -35.32
C MET A 1 26.66 1.12 -34.06
N THR A 2 26.51 2.22 -33.31
CA THR A 2 27.35 2.56 -32.16
C THR A 2 26.66 2.08 -30.90
N ASP A 3 26.93 0.85 -30.47
CA ASP A 3 26.66 0.47 -29.08
C ASP A 3 27.60 1.30 -28.20
N SER A 4 27.07 2.36 -27.59
CA SER A 4 27.84 3.14 -26.64
C SER A 4 27.95 2.32 -25.34
N PRO A 5 29.13 2.20 -24.72
CA PRO A 5 29.31 1.45 -23.47
C PRO A 5 28.38 1.89 -22.32
N ASN A 6 27.81 3.10 -22.43
CA ASN A 6 26.88 3.72 -21.49
C ASN A 6 25.42 3.28 -21.61
N ASP A 7 25.03 2.51 -22.64
CA ASP A 7 23.64 2.07 -22.82
C ASP A 7 23.27 0.92 -21.87
N LYS A 8 24.23 0.06 -21.51
CA LYS A 8 23.99 -1.11 -20.63
C LYS A 8 23.52 -0.73 -19.21
N PRO A 9 24.12 0.26 -18.52
CA PRO A 9 23.61 0.74 -17.24
C PRO A 9 22.24 1.40 -17.35
N ALA A 10 21.99 2.20 -18.41
CA ALA A 10 20.71 2.88 -18.59
C ALA A 10 19.56 1.89 -18.84
N GLU A 11 19.77 0.89 -19.71
CA GLU A 11 18.79 -0.17 -19.95
C GLU A 11 18.56 -1.04 -18.71
N ARG A 12 19.61 -1.29 -17.92
CA ARG A 12 19.47 -2.02 -16.64
C ARG A 12 18.66 -1.22 -15.63
N ILE A 13 18.86 0.10 -15.54
CA ILE A 13 18.08 0.98 -14.67
C ILE A 13 16.60 0.95 -15.08
N LYS A 14 16.30 1.12 -16.38
CA LYS A 14 14.92 1.05 -16.88
C LYS A 14 14.24 -0.28 -16.56
N ALA A 15 14.95 -1.40 -16.75
CA ALA A 15 14.42 -2.72 -16.42
C ALA A 15 14.10 -2.85 -14.91
N LEU A 16 14.99 -2.36 -14.05
CA LEU A 16 14.79 -2.36 -12.59
C LEU A 16 13.64 -1.44 -12.16
N GLU A 17 13.50 -0.26 -12.78
CA GLU A 17 12.36 0.64 -12.52
C GLU A 17 11.03 0.00 -12.90
N PHE A 18 11.00 -0.73 -14.03
CA PHE A 18 9.82 -1.48 -14.48
C PHE A 18 9.49 -2.63 -13.54
N GLU A 19 10.47 -3.45 -13.15
CA GLU A 19 10.29 -4.54 -12.18
C GLU A 19 9.81 -4.01 -10.82
N LEU A 20 10.38 -2.89 -10.37
CA LEU A 20 9.97 -2.23 -9.13
C LEU A 20 8.52 -1.75 -9.20
N HIS A 21 8.11 -1.16 -10.33
CA HIS A 21 6.73 -0.75 -10.54
C HIS A 21 5.78 -1.95 -10.52
N GLN A 22 6.09 -3.03 -11.25
CA GLN A 22 5.27 -4.25 -11.27
C GLN A 22 5.16 -4.87 -9.88
N THR A 23 6.27 -4.96 -9.15
CA THR A 23 6.30 -5.52 -7.80
C THR A 23 5.47 -4.70 -6.82
N ARG A 24 5.58 -3.37 -6.87
CA ARG A 24 4.76 -2.47 -6.04
C ARG A 24 3.28 -2.64 -6.35
N THR A 25 2.91 -2.68 -7.62
CA THR A 25 1.52 -2.88 -8.04
C THR A 25 0.98 -4.22 -7.55
N ALA A 26 1.72 -5.31 -7.73
CA ALA A 26 1.33 -6.63 -7.26
C ALA A 26 1.16 -6.68 -5.73
N ALA A 27 2.11 -6.13 -4.98
CA ALA A 27 2.04 -6.07 -3.52
C ALA A 27 0.80 -5.29 -3.04
N VAL A 28 0.51 -4.14 -3.65
CA VAL A 28 -0.69 -3.33 -3.33
C VAL A 28 -1.96 -4.13 -3.59
N HIS A 29 -2.08 -4.80 -4.75
CA HIS A 29 -3.26 -5.62 -5.05
C HIS A 29 -3.47 -6.76 -4.06
N MET A 30 -2.39 -7.45 -3.66
CA MET A 30 -2.45 -8.51 -2.66
C MET A 30 -2.91 -7.96 -1.30
N MET A 31 -2.35 -6.82 -0.86
CA MET A 31 -2.73 -6.17 0.39
C MET A 31 -4.20 -5.74 0.38
N LEU A 32 -4.70 -5.20 -0.74
CA LEU A 32 -6.10 -4.84 -0.90
C LEU A 32 -7.03 -6.06 -0.81
N GLY A 33 -6.69 -7.17 -1.48
CA GLY A 33 -7.47 -8.41 -1.37
C GLY A 33 -7.53 -8.97 0.04
N MET A 34 -6.43 -8.88 0.79
CA MET A 34 -6.41 -9.25 2.22
C MET A 34 -7.26 -8.32 3.07
N ALA A 35 -7.17 -7.00 2.84
CA ALA A 35 -7.96 -6.01 3.56
C ALA A 35 -9.47 -6.20 3.34
N ASP A 36 -9.88 -6.47 2.09
CA ASP A 36 -11.28 -6.76 1.76
C ASP A 36 -11.79 -8.02 2.48
N ALA A 37 -10.98 -9.09 2.50
CA ALA A 37 -11.34 -10.32 3.21
C ALA A 37 -11.51 -10.10 4.73
N ILE A 38 -10.60 -9.33 5.33
CA ILE A 38 -10.61 -9.01 6.77
C ILE A 38 -11.79 -8.08 7.13
N ALA A 39 -12.10 -7.11 6.28
CA ALA A 39 -13.11 -6.09 6.56
C ALA A 39 -14.57 -6.62 6.53
N THR A 40 -14.78 -7.91 6.24
CA THR A 40 -16.10 -8.55 6.20
C THR A 40 -16.77 -8.69 7.58
N SER A 41 -16.02 -8.65 8.68
CA SER A 41 -16.54 -8.73 10.06
C SER A 41 -16.27 -7.44 10.86
N LYS A 42 -17.01 -7.23 11.95
CA LYS A 42 -16.79 -6.09 12.84
C LYS A 42 -15.42 -6.17 13.53
N GLU A 43 -15.08 -7.37 13.98
CA GLU A 43 -13.80 -7.67 14.63
C GLU A 43 -12.64 -7.46 13.66
N GLY A 44 -12.75 -7.96 12.42
CA GLY A 44 -11.73 -7.79 11.40
C GLY A 44 -11.52 -6.32 11.01
N ARG A 45 -12.61 -5.54 10.88
CA ARG A 45 -12.49 -4.08 10.69
C ARG A 45 -11.79 -3.39 11.86
N ALA A 46 -12.05 -3.80 13.10
CA ALA A 46 -11.41 -3.23 14.28
C ALA A 46 -9.92 -3.57 14.36
N GLU A 47 -9.53 -4.81 14.01
CA GLU A 47 -8.13 -5.23 13.91
C GLU A 47 -7.39 -4.47 12.80
N LEU A 48 -8.02 -4.33 11.63
CA LEU A 48 -7.46 -3.56 10.51
C LEU A 48 -7.29 -2.08 10.87
N ALA A 49 -8.28 -1.48 11.54
CA ALA A 49 -8.21 -0.10 12.03
C ALA A 49 -7.05 0.10 13.01
N LYS A 50 -6.83 -0.85 13.93
CA LYS A 50 -5.70 -0.83 14.85
C LYS A 50 -4.37 -0.88 14.09
N GLY A 51 -4.25 -1.74 13.08
CA GLY A 51 -3.05 -1.81 12.23
C GLY A 51 -2.72 -0.48 11.56
N PHE A 52 -3.72 0.26 11.08
CA PHE A 52 -3.53 1.60 10.53
C PHE A 52 -3.11 2.63 11.59
N GLU A 53 -3.67 2.56 12.81
CA GLU A 53 -3.25 3.43 13.92
C GLU A 53 -1.79 3.18 14.33
N ASP A 54 -1.39 1.92 14.43
CA ASP A 54 -0.02 1.52 14.75
C ASP A 54 0.96 2.01 13.65
N ALA A 55 0.58 1.84 12.38
CA ALA A 55 1.37 2.33 11.25
C ALA A 55 1.53 3.87 11.25
N ALA A 56 0.52 4.60 11.76
CA ALA A 56 0.56 6.06 11.83
C ALA A 56 1.59 6.61 12.83
N VAL A 57 2.07 5.80 13.79
CA VAL A 57 2.99 6.25 14.85
C VAL A 57 4.36 6.61 14.28
N LEU A 58 4.84 5.86 13.29
CA LEU A 58 6.18 6.00 12.72
C LEU A 58 6.18 6.68 11.35
N ALA A 59 5.01 7.07 10.86
CA ALA A 59 4.84 7.62 9.54
C ALA A 59 5.08 9.14 9.51
N ASP A 60 5.37 9.67 8.32
CA ASP A 60 5.35 11.11 8.10
C ASP A 60 3.94 11.70 8.36
N PRO A 61 3.81 13.02 8.60
CA PRO A 61 2.54 13.62 9.01
C PRO A 61 1.37 13.38 8.03
N VAL A 62 1.64 13.29 6.73
CA VAL A 62 0.60 13.10 5.70
C VAL A 62 0.11 11.66 5.75
N THR A 63 1.04 10.71 5.76
CA THR A 63 0.72 9.28 5.86
C THR A 63 0.04 8.95 7.18
N ALA A 64 0.52 9.51 8.30
CA ALA A 64 -0.09 9.34 9.62
C ALA A 64 -1.54 9.86 9.66
N ARG A 65 -1.80 11.02 9.03
CA ARG A 65 -3.16 11.57 8.93
C ARG A 65 -4.07 10.64 8.13
N LEU A 66 -3.62 10.17 6.96
CA LEU A 66 -4.42 9.28 6.12
C LEU A 66 -4.73 7.96 6.83
N ALA A 67 -3.73 7.34 7.46
CA ALA A 67 -3.89 6.09 8.19
C ALA A 67 -4.93 6.22 9.31
N ARG A 68 -4.92 7.31 10.08
CA ARG A 68 -5.94 7.58 11.11
C ARG A 68 -7.35 7.77 10.54
N LEU A 69 -7.48 8.43 9.38
CA LEU A 69 -8.78 8.59 8.72
C LEU A 69 -9.35 7.24 8.24
N VAL A 70 -8.50 6.37 7.69
CA VAL A 70 -8.90 5.02 7.29
C VAL A 70 -9.30 4.19 8.51
N ALA A 71 -8.53 4.25 9.60
CA ALA A 71 -8.88 3.58 10.86
C ALA A 71 -10.23 4.04 11.40
N ALA A 72 -10.50 5.35 11.40
CA ALA A 72 -11.79 5.90 11.81
C ALA A 72 -12.93 5.39 10.90
N ALA A 73 -12.75 5.40 9.58
CA ALA A 73 -13.75 4.91 8.64
C ALA A 73 -14.07 3.42 8.84
N LEU A 74 -13.05 2.58 9.05
CA LEU A 74 -13.20 1.15 9.33
C LEU A 74 -14.02 0.89 10.60
N ARG A 75 -13.80 1.69 11.65
CA ARG A 75 -14.57 1.64 12.90
C ARG A 75 -16.01 2.16 12.73
N SER A 76 -16.20 3.18 11.89
CA SER A 76 -17.50 3.80 11.64
C SER A 76 -18.40 3.05 10.64
N GLY A 77 -17.92 1.98 10.00
CA GLY A 77 -18.67 1.14 9.06
C GLY A 77 -19.89 0.39 9.65
N GLU A 78 -20.47 0.85 10.75
CA GLU A 78 -21.73 0.35 11.32
C GLU A 78 -23.00 1.02 10.72
N GLY A 79 -22.91 1.83 9.66
CA GLY A 79 -24.01 2.77 9.35
C GLY A 79 -24.46 3.02 7.91
N THR A 80 -24.04 2.28 6.89
CA THR A 80 -24.63 2.44 5.53
C THR A 80 -24.60 1.14 4.73
N ALA A 81 -25.54 0.23 5.00
CA ALA A 81 -26.26 -0.67 4.08
C ALA A 81 -26.96 -1.76 4.89
#